data_AF-A0A5P9F3U6-F1
#
_entry.id   AF-A0A5P9F3U6-F1
#
_cell.length_a   1.000
_cell.length_b   1.000
_cell.length_c   1.000
_cell.angle_alpha   90.00
_cell.angle_beta   90.00
_cell.angle_gamma   90.00
#
_symmetry.space_group_name_H-M   'P 1'
#
loop_
_entity.id
_entity.type
_entity.pdbx_description
1 polymer ?
#
loop_
_entity_poly.entity_id
_entity_poly.type
_entity_poly.pdbx_seq_one_letter_code
_entity_poly.pdbx_strand_id
1 'polypeptide(L)'
;MFRNFFAACLLSLFAQPVLSAEVLPECSRAGPGLTFCAGADFMRIDKGQNKGISYWLHPKGFISKVLAEKGAALSVTQQAIETRIIEMIDARAGAVGQDFEFVDLDSRSINGAPFGTLTYRLAGPNRSTTVLHSYAALNGVLVQVLSQMSPRSTAEDAAALRHAHFAAVGALKPIGPEAEL
;
A
#
# COMPACT_ATOMS: atom_id res chain seq x y z
N MET A 1 27.41 42.17 49.71
CA MET A 1 27.10 42.84 48.43
C MET A 1 26.89 41.76 47.37
N PHE A 2 25.74 41.80 46.71
CA PHE A 2 25.34 40.94 45.59
C PHE A 2 26.21 41.17 44.33
N ARG A 3 26.43 40.13 43.52
CA ARG A 3 25.89 39.98 42.13
C ARG A 3 26.57 38.84 41.34
N ASN A 4 25.75 37.87 40.92
CA ASN A 4 25.59 37.23 39.59
C ASN A 4 26.87 36.75 38.86
N PHE A 5 26.99 35.50 38.40
CA PHE A 5 26.15 34.89 37.36
C PHE A 5 26.14 33.34 37.43
N PHE A 6 24.93 32.79 37.39
CA PHE A 6 24.58 31.39 37.13
C PHE A 6 24.38 31.18 35.62
N ALA A 7 24.86 30.06 35.06
CA ALA A 7 24.29 29.25 33.95
C ALA A 7 25.39 28.29 33.45
N ALA A 8 25.49 27.04 33.88
CA ALA A 8 24.61 25.88 33.65
C ALA A 8 24.52 25.44 32.17
N CYS A 9 24.92 24.17 31.96
CA CYS A 9 24.51 23.28 30.89
C CYS A 9 24.85 23.64 29.44
N LEU A 10 25.70 22.83 28.82
CA LEU A 10 25.20 21.75 27.95
C LEU A 10 26.34 20.79 27.63
N LEU A 11 26.31 19.65 28.31
CA LEU A 11 26.88 18.40 27.86
C LEU A 11 26.52 18.22 26.39
N SER A 12 27.52 18.38 25.53
CA SER A 12 27.46 17.98 24.13
C SER A 12 27.39 16.45 24.10
N LEU A 13 26.20 15.92 24.38
CA LEU A 13 25.79 14.62 23.93
C LEU A 13 25.98 14.65 22.42
N PHE A 14 27.04 13.99 21.97
CA PHE A 14 27.12 13.46 20.63
C PHE A 14 25.88 12.60 20.43
N ALA A 15 24.81 13.22 19.93
CA ALA A 15 23.72 12.50 19.30
C ALA A 15 24.35 11.80 18.10
N GLN A 16 24.82 10.57 18.32
CA GLN A 16 25.13 9.66 17.25
C GLN A 16 23.89 9.64 16.36
N PRO A 17 24.01 9.91 15.05
CA PRO A 17 22.89 9.66 14.16
C PRO A 17 22.63 8.16 14.30
N VAL A 18 21.45 7.81 14.82
CA VAL A 18 20.97 6.43 14.79
C VAL A 18 20.68 6.12 13.33
N LEU A 19 21.75 5.82 12.59
CA LEU A 19 21.72 5.04 11.37
C LEU A 19 21.42 3.61 11.80
N SER A 20 20.15 3.31 12.06
CA SER A 20 19.70 1.93 12.01
C SER A 20 19.59 1.56 10.54
N ALA A 21 20.68 1.01 9.99
CA ALA A 21 20.62 0.06 8.89
C ALA A 21 19.67 -1.08 9.31
N GLU A 22 18.74 -1.54 8.48
CA GLU A 22 19.01 -2.19 7.21
C GLU A 22 18.31 -1.48 6.05
N VAL A 23 19.07 -0.65 5.31
CA VAL A 23 18.69 -0.30 3.95
C VAL A 23 19.01 -1.53 3.11
N LEU A 24 18.05 -2.44 2.97
CA LEU A 24 18.03 -3.31 1.80
C LEU A 24 17.94 -2.37 0.59
N PRO A 25 18.98 -2.25 -0.27
CA PRO A 25 18.97 -1.29 -1.38
C PRO A 25 17.82 -1.54 -2.38
N GLU A 26 17.20 -2.72 -2.29
CA GLU A 26 16.06 -3.16 -3.09
C GLU A 26 14.70 -2.70 -2.52
N CYS A 27 14.68 -2.10 -1.32
CA CYS A 27 13.46 -1.68 -0.64
C CYS A 27 13.33 -0.16 -0.65
N SER A 28 12.15 0.35 -1.02
CA SER A 28 11.82 1.77 -0.78
C SER A 28 10.55 1.93 0.01
N ARG A 29 10.45 3.04 0.75
CA ARG A 29 9.28 3.33 1.60
C ARG A 29 7.99 3.39 0.79
N ALA A 30 7.01 2.56 1.14
CA ALA A 30 5.69 2.50 0.50
C ALA A 30 4.62 3.32 1.26
N GLY A 31 4.83 3.51 2.58
CA GLY A 31 3.93 4.23 3.47
C GLY A 31 4.41 4.23 4.93
N PRO A 32 3.55 4.57 5.91
CA PRO A 32 3.81 4.35 7.33
C PRO A 32 3.91 2.84 7.63
N GLY A 33 4.94 2.42 8.38
CA GLY A 33 5.12 1.02 8.78
C GLY A 33 5.35 0.04 7.62
N LEU A 34 5.64 0.53 6.40
CA LEU A 34 5.61 -0.30 5.19
C LEU A 34 6.69 0.08 4.17
N THR A 35 7.45 -0.92 3.74
CA THR A 35 8.39 -0.90 2.61
C THR A 35 7.88 -1.72 1.45
N PHE A 36 8.37 -1.40 0.26
CA PHE A 36 8.18 -2.14 -0.99
C PHE A 36 9.55 -2.62 -1.48
N CYS A 37 9.74 -3.93 -1.50
CA CYS A 37 10.99 -4.64 -1.75
C CYS A 37 10.83 -5.53 -2.99
N ALA A 38 10.82 -4.92 -4.18
CA ALA A 38 10.65 -5.66 -5.44
C ALA A 38 11.90 -5.66 -6.32
N GLY A 39 13.02 -5.13 -5.86
CA GLY A 39 14.24 -5.02 -6.66
C GLY A 39 13.97 -4.30 -7.99
N ALA A 40 14.39 -4.91 -9.10
CA ALA A 40 14.26 -4.34 -10.45
C ALA A 40 12.87 -4.52 -11.09
N ASP A 41 11.97 -5.30 -10.47
CA ASP A 41 10.68 -5.67 -11.08
C ASP A 41 9.64 -4.56 -11.04
N PHE A 42 9.89 -3.51 -10.27
CA PHE A 42 9.02 -2.34 -10.18
C PHE A 42 9.81 -1.06 -10.02
N MET A 43 9.42 -0.05 -10.80
CA MET A 43 9.96 1.29 -10.70
C MET A 43 8.96 2.19 -9.97
N ARG A 44 9.42 2.93 -8.95
CA ARG A 44 8.59 3.96 -8.32
C ARG A 44 8.37 5.12 -9.31
N ILE A 45 7.11 5.55 -9.47
CA ILE A 45 6.75 6.61 -10.43
C ILE A 45 6.16 7.88 -9.78
N ASP A 46 5.98 7.90 -8.45
CA ASP A 46 5.59 9.11 -7.73
C ASP A 46 6.79 9.94 -7.24
N LYS A 47 6.68 11.27 -7.33
CA LYS A 47 7.78 12.21 -7.03
C LYS A 47 7.99 12.52 -5.53
N GLY A 48 7.21 11.93 -4.62
CA GLY A 48 7.31 12.28 -3.20
C GLY A 48 6.02 12.06 -2.42
N GLN A 49 5.92 10.88 -1.82
CA GLN A 49 5.27 10.54 -0.56
C GLN A 49 4.12 11.45 -0.08
N ASN A 50 2.89 11.10 -0.46
CA ASN A 50 1.79 11.27 0.49
C ASN A 50 1.99 10.22 1.59
N LYS A 51 1.76 10.57 2.87
CA LYS A 51 2.03 9.74 4.08
C LYS A 51 1.22 8.43 4.17
N GLY A 52 0.80 7.86 3.05
CA GLY A 52 0.04 6.62 2.95
C GLY A 52 -0.31 6.25 1.51
N ILE A 53 0.32 6.85 0.49
CA ILE A 53 0.06 6.49 -0.93
C ILE A 53 1.39 6.46 -1.70
N SER A 54 1.64 5.39 -2.44
CA SER A 54 2.76 5.28 -3.40
C SER A 54 2.34 4.58 -4.70
N TYR A 55 3.08 4.83 -5.79
CA TYR A 55 2.78 4.30 -7.12
C TYR A 55 3.99 3.62 -7.75
N TRP A 56 3.76 2.42 -8.29
CA TRP A 56 4.80 1.53 -8.79
C TRP A 56 4.44 1.03 -10.18
N LEU A 57 5.39 1.09 -11.11
CA LEU A 57 5.24 0.67 -12.50
C LEU A 57 6.00 -0.64 -12.74
N HIS A 58 5.27 -1.67 -13.11
CA HIS A 58 5.83 -2.92 -13.61
C HIS A 58 6.33 -2.73 -15.06
N PRO A 59 7.44 -3.38 -15.51
CA PRO A 59 7.98 -3.28 -16.87
C PRO A 59 6.97 -3.59 -17.98
N LYS A 60 5.98 -4.44 -17.70
CA LYS A 60 4.88 -4.75 -18.63
C LYS A 60 3.79 -3.65 -18.71
N GLY A 61 3.98 -2.50 -18.06
CA GLY A 61 3.07 -1.35 -18.13
C GLY A 61 1.93 -1.35 -17.12
N PHE A 62 1.96 -2.23 -16.10
CA PHE A 62 0.96 -2.26 -15.04
C PHE A 62 1.33 -1.30 -13.92
N ILE A 63 0.37 -0.51 -13.47
CA ILE A 63 0.56 0.39 -12.33
C ILE A 63 -0.07 -0.26 -11.10
N SER A 64 0.73 -0.38 -10.05
CA SER A 64 0.29 -0.76 -8.70
C SER A 64 0.30 0.47 -7.80
N LYS A 65 -0.88 0.84 -7.32
CA LYS A 65 -1.05 1.87 -6.30
C LYS A 65 -1.09 1.18 -4.93
N VAL A 66 -0.22 1.60 -4.03
CA VAL A 66 -0.22 1.14 -2.64
C VAL A 66 -0.83 2.22 -1.76
N LEU A 67 -1.82 1.86 -0.96
CA LEU A 67 -2.38 2.67 0.12
C LEU A 67 -1.97 2.05 1.45
N ALA A 68 -1.49 2.86 2.39
CA ALA A 68 -1.16 2.43 3.74
C ALA A 68 -1.83 3.39 4.72
N GLU A 69 -2.83 2.89 5.42
CA GLU A 69 -3.63 3.64 6.38
C GLU A 69 -3.33 3.14 7.79
N LYS A 70 -2.87 4.03 8.67
CA LYS A 70 -2.75 3.71 10.09
C LYS A 70 -4.15 3.73 10.71
N GLY A 71 -4.62 2.58 11.16
CA GLY A 71 -5.89 2.45 11.87
C GLY A 71 -5.73 2.84 13.35
N ALA A 72 -6.71 3.54 13.91
CA ALA A 72 -6.95 3.52 15.34
C ALA A 72 -7.64 2.18 15.64
N ALA A 73 -6.95 1.28 16.36
CA ALA A 73 -7.43 -0.05 16.74
C ALA A 73 -8.05 -0.88 15.58
N LEU A 74 -7.21 -1.62 14.85
CA LEU A 74 -7.64 -2.59 13.83
C LEU A 74 -8.35 -3.83 14.40
N SER A 75 -9.18 -3.70 15.44
CA SER A 75 -10.15 -4.74 15.81
C SER A 75 -11.34 -4.80 14.83
N VAL A 76 -11.08 -4.54 13.55
CA VAL A 76 -12.07 -4.47 12.48
C VAL A 76 -12.07 -5.84 11.82
N THR A 77 -13.22 -6.51 11.79
CA THR A 77 -13.36 -7.82 11.18
C THR A 77 -13.05 -7.76 9.68
N GLN A 78 -12.64 -8.89 9.10
CA GLN A 78 -12.39 -9.00 7.66
C GLN A 78 -13.56 -8.46 6.82
N GLN A 79 -14.78 -8.83 7.20
CA GLN A 79 -16.02 -8.36 6.58
C GLN A 79 -16.15 -6.83 6.63
N ALA A 80 -15.85 -6.20 7.76
CA ALA A 80 -15.95 -4.74 7.88
C ALA A 80 -14.91 -4.01 7.04
N ILE A 81 -13.71 -4.59 6.85
CA ILE A 81 -12.71 -4.06 5.90
C ILE A 81 -13.24 -4.15 4.47
N GLU A 82 -13.75 -5.31 4.08
CA GLU A 82 -14.28 -5.54 2.73
C GLU A 82 -15.47 -4.64 2.40
N THR A 83 -16.43 -4.52 3.31
CA THR A 83 -17.57 -3.61 3.17
C THR A 83 -17.11 -2.17 2.96
N ARG A 84 -16.18 -1.69 3.79
CA ARG A 84 -15.63 -0.33 3.65
C ARG A 84 -14.94 -0.11 2.30
N ILE A 85 -14.20 -1.11 1.82
CA ILE A 85 -13.52 -1.02 0.52
C ILE A 85 -14.55 -0.96 -0.61
N ILE A 86 -15.58 -1.81 -0.59
CA ILE A 86 -16.64 -1.84 -1.61
C ILE A 86 -17.40 -0.50 -1.63
N GLU A 87 -17.80 0.02 -0.47
CA GLU A 87 -18.46 1.33 -0.34
C GLU A 87 -17.60 2.47 -0.90
N MET A 88 -16.29 2.44 -0.63
CA MET A 88 -15.35 3.43 -1.17
C MET A 88 -15.25 3.33 -2.71
N ILE A 89 -15.25 2.12 -3.27
CA ILE A 89 -15.19 1.92 -4.72
C ILE A 89 -16.47 2.44 -5.37
N ASP A 90 -17.63 2.06 -4.83
CA ASP A 90 -18.95 2.47 -5.34
C ASP A 90 -19.10 4.00 -5.31
N ALA A 91 -18.81 4.62 -4.17
CA ALA A 91 -18.85 6.08 -4.03
C ALA A 91 -17.91 6.78 -5.03
N ARG A 92 -16.71 6.22 -5.26
CA ARG A 92 -15.75 6.79 -6.20
C ARG A 92 -16.20 6.62 -7.65
N ALA A 93 -16.75 5.48 -8.02
CA ALA A 93 -17.27 5.20 -9.35
C ALA A 93 -18.45 6.14 -9.67
N GLY A 94 -19.40 6.27 -8.74
CA GLY A 94 -20.53 7.20 -8.84
C GLY A 94 -20.09 8.67 -8.98
N ALA A 95 -19.07 9.10 -8.22
CA ALA A 95 -18.55 10.47 -8.30
C ALA A 95 -17.93 10.83 -9.66
N VAL A 96 -17.48 9.85 -10.44
CA VAL A 96 -16.94 10.07 -11.80
C VAL A 96 -17.87 9.58 -12.91
N GLY A 97 -19.12 9.23 -12.58
CA GLY A 97 -20.11 8.74 -13.54
C GLY A 97 -19.70 7.43 -14.22
N GLN A 98 -18.96 6.57 -13.52
CA GLN A 98 -18.56 5.25 -14.01
C GLN A 98 -19.40 4.18 -13.32
N ASP A 99 -19.85 3.18 -14.09
CA ASP A 99 -20.48 2.00 -13.53
C ASP A 99 -19.42 1.08 -12.91
N PHE A 100 -19.77 0.52 -11.76
CA PHE A 100 -18.98 -0.48 -11.03
C PHE A 100 -19.65 -1.84 -11.14
N GLU A 101 -18.91 -2.84 -11.60
CA GLU A 101 -19.32 -4.25 -11.60
C GLU A 101 -18.39 -5.03 -10.68
N PHE A 102 -18.92 -5.51 -9.57
CA PHE A 102 -18.22 -6.45 -8.71
C PHE A 102 -18.18 -7.83 -9.38
N VAL A 103 -16.99 -8.44 -9.45
CA VAL A 103 -16.79 -9.74 -10.12
C VAL A 103 -16.56 -10.86 -9.12
N ASP A 104 -15.62 -10.68 -8.20
CA ASP A 104 -15.18 -11.73 -7.30
C ASP A 104 -14.52 -11.17 -6.03
N LEU A 105 -14.56 -11.93 -4.94
CA LEU A 105 -13.85 -11.67 -3.70
C LEU A 105 -13.28 -12.98 -3.17
N ASP A 106 -11.96 -13.01 -3.08
CA ASP A 106 -11.21 -14.08 -2.44
C ASP A 106 -10.71 -13.59 -1.08
N SER A 107 -11.26 -14.17 0.00
CA SER A 107 -11.04 -13.76 1.38
C SER A 107 -10.37 -14.88 2.17
N ARG A 108 -9.31 -14.56 2.90
CA ARG A 108 -8.57 -15.50 3.75
C ARG A 108 -7.90 -14.81 4.92
N SER A 109 -7.35 -15.61 5.83
CA SER A 109 -6.43 -15.13 6.86
C SER A 109 -5.01 -15.60 6.52
N ILE A 110 -4.04 -14.69 6.63
CA ILE A 110 -2.61 -14.99 6.47
C ILE A 110 -1.94 -14.66 7.79
N ASN A 111 -1.39 -15.66 8.47
CA ASN A 111 -0.76 -15.49 9.80
C ASN A 111 -1.68 -14.77 10.81
N GLY A 112 -2.99 -15.01 10.77
CA GLY A 112 -3.97 -14.36 11.65
C GLY A 112 -4.42 -12.96 11.20
N ALA A 113 -3.77 -12.37 10.18
CA ALA A 113 -4.17 -11.10 9.60
C ALA A 113 -5.25 -11.27 8.53
N PRO A 114 -6.31 -10.44 8.52
CA PRO A 114 -7.26 -10.37 7.41
C PRO A 114 -6.56 -10.02 6.09
N PHE A 115 -6.80 -10.82 5.07
CA PHE A 115 -6.31 -10.61 3.71
C PHE A 115 -7.40 -10.96 2.68
N GLY A 116 -7.52 -10.16 1.64
CA GLY A 116 -8.37 -10.56 0.52
C GLY A 116 -8.05 -9.81 -0.75
N THR A 117 -8.57 -10.31 -1.86
CA THR A 117 -8.45 -9.70 -3.18
C THR A 117 -9.83 -9.53 -3.78
N LEU A 118 -10.24 -8.28 -4.01
CA LEU A 118 -11.43 -7.94 -4.76
C LEU A 118 -11.07 -7.83 -6.24
N THR A 119 -11.88 -8.46 -7.08
CA THR A 119 -11.85 -8.25 -8.53
C THR A 119 -13.11 -7.51 -8.94
N TYR A 120 -12.95 -6.42 -9.66
CA TYR A 120 -14.07 -5.64 -10.17
C TYR A 120 -13.74 -4.98 -11.51
N ARG A 121 -14.78 -4.51 -12.19
CA ARG A 121 -14.65 -3.74 -13.43
C ARG A 121 -15.21 -2.34 -13.23
N LEU A 122 -14.48 -1.36 -13.76
CA LEU A 122 -14.94 0.02 -13.89
C LEU A 122 -15.26 0.29 -15.35
N ALA A 123 -16.48 0.74 -15.64
CA ALA A 123 -16.85 1.16 -16.98
C ALA A 123 -16.02 2.38 -17.40
N GLY A 124 -15.52 2.35 -18.63
CA GLY A 124 -14.79 3.46 -19.24
C GLY A 124 -15.39 3.81 -20.60
N PRO A 125 -15.07 4.99 -21.17
CA PRO A 125 -15.70 5.50 -22.39
C PRO A 125 -15.67 4.53 -23.58
N ASN A 126 -14.63 3.70 -23.67
CA ASN A 126 -14.42 2.76 -24.77
C ASN A 126 -14.46 1.30 -24.34
N ARG A 127 -14.26 1.01 -23.05
CA ARG A 127 -14.15 -0.35 -22.51
C ARG A 127 -14.10 -0.34 -20.98
N SER A 128 -14.61 -1.40 -20.37
CA SER A 128 -14.44 -1.66 -18.95
C SER A 128 -12.99 -2.04 -18.64
N THR A 129 -12.48 -1.56 -17.51
CA THR A 129 -11.13 -1.90 -17.01
C THR A 129 -11.25 -2.82 -15.81
N THR A 130 -10.58 -3.97 -15.85
CA THR A 130 -10.49 -4.86 -14.70
C THR A 130 -9.47 -4.32 -13.71
N VAL A 131 -9.85 -4.29 -12.43
CA VAL A 131 -9.02 -3.88 -11.31
C VAL A 131 -8.93 -5.05 -10.34
N LEU A 132 -7.70 -5.34 -9.92
CA LEU A 132 -7.41 -6.21 -8.78
C LEU A 132 -7.06 -5.32 -7.59
N HIS A 133 -7.78 -5.51 -6.48
CA HIS A 133 -7.63 -4.73 -5.27
C HIS A 133 -7.41 -5.67 -4.09
N SER A 134 -6.15 -5.89 -3.74
CA SER A 134 -5.81 -6.66 -2.54
C SER A 134 -5.74 -5.77 -1.33
N TYR A 135 -6.10 -6.31 -0.17
CA TYR A 135 -5.92 -5.66 1.12
C TYR A 135 -5.30 -6.61 2.14
N ALA A 136 -4.60 -6.04 3.12
CA ALA A 136 -4.04 -6.75 4.25
C ALA A 136 -4.10 -5.86 5.49
N ALA A 137 -4.62 -6.36 6.62
CA ALA A 137 -4.59 -5.67 7.90
C ALA A 137 -3.45 -6.20 8.75
N LEU A 138 -2.32 -5.50 8.72
CA LEU A 138 -1.07 -5.91 9.38
C LEU A 138 -0.75 -4.93 10.51
N ASN A 139 -0.76 -5.42 11.76
CA ASN A 139 -0.22 -4.71 12.92
C ASN A 139 -0.68 -3.25 13.07
N GLY A 140 -1.98 -3.00 12.94
CA GLY A 140 -2.55 -1.65 13.05
C GLY A 140 -2.51 -0.84 11.74
N VAL A 141 -1.96 -1.38 10.65
CA VAL A 141 -1.95 -0.77 9.32
C VAL A 141 -2.82 -1.55 8.34
N LEU A 142 -3.79 -0.87 7.73
CA LEU A 142 -4.51 -1.40 6.57
C LEU A 142 -3.71 -1.04 5.31
N VAL A 143 -3.21 -2.05 4.63
CA VAL A 143 -2.52 -1.92 3.36
C VAL A 143 -3.47 -2.33 2.25
N GLN A 144 -3.54 -1.54 1.19
CA GLN A 144 -4.27 -1.88 -0.01
C GLN A 144 -3.36 -1.75 -1.23
N VAL A 145 -3.42 -2.71 -2.15
CA VAL A 145 -2.73 -2.70 -3.44
C VAL A 145 -3.78 -2.71 -4.52
N LEU A 146 -3.76 -1.73 -5.41
CA LEU A 146 -4.66 -1.65 -6.55
C LEU A 146 -3.84 -1.76 -7.82
N SER A 147 -4.12 -2.75 -8.65
CA SER A 147 -3.50 -2.91 -9.96
C SER A 147 -4.58 -2.92 -11.04
N GLN A 148 -4.34 -2.18 -12.11
CA GLN A 148 -5.26 -2.07 -13.24
C GLN A 148 -4.51 -2.14 -14.56
N MET A 149 -5.20 -2.60 -15.61
CA MET A 149 -4.65 -2.72 -16.95
C MET A 149 -4.66 -1.40 -17.73
N SER A 150 -3.64 -1.20 -18.57
CA SER A 150 -3.65 -0.15 -19.59
C SER A 150 -4.68 -0.46 -20.70
N PRO A 151 -5.33 0.55 -21.31
CA PRO A 151 -6.41 0.41 -22.30
C PRO A 151 -6.19 -0.37 -23.62
N ARG A 152 -5.19 -1.26 -23.78
CA ARG A 152 -4.89 -1.93 -25.07
C ARG A 152 -5.10 -3.46 -25.14
N SER A 153 -5.71 -4.05 -24.13
CA SER A 153 -5.51 -5.47 -23.79
C SER A 153 -6.41 -6.57 -24.39
N THR A 154 -5.82 -7.77 -24.46
CA THR A 154 -6.29 -9.13 -24.83
C THR A 154 -6.49 -10.04 -23.59
N ALA A 155 -6.83 -11.33 -23.77
CA ALA A 155 -6.97 -12.30 -22.67
C ALA A 155 -5.64 -12.62 -21.95
N GLU A 156 -4.50 -12.57 -22.65
CA GLU A 156 -3.17 -12.80 -22.07
C GLU A 156 -2.80 -11.73 -21.03
N ASP A 157 -3.33 -10.52 -21.19
CA ASP A 157 -3.08 -9.40 -20.27
C ASP A 157 -3.75 -9.58 -18.91
N ALA A 158 -4.84 -10.35 -18.81
CA ALA A 158 -5.49 -10.63 -17.53
C ALA A 158 -4.61 -11.53 -16.64
N ALA A 159 -3.96 -12.54 -17.22
CA ALA A 159 -3.01 -13.39 -16.51
C ALA A 159 -1.74 -12.60 -16.11
N ALA A 160 -1.25 -11.75 -17.01
CA ALA A 160 -0.11 -10.87 -16.73
C ALA A 160 -0.41 -9.84 -15.63
N LEU A 161 -1.63 -9.26 -15.61
CA LEU A 161 -2.10 -8.38 -14.55
C LEU A 161 -2.09 -9.12 -13.21
N ARG A 162 -2.68 -10.32 -13.15
CA ARG A 162 -2.75 -11.13 -11.92
C ARG A 162 -1.35 -11.41 -11.38
N HIS A 163 -0.43 -11.80 -12.26
CA HIS A 163 0.96 -12.05 -11.88
C HIS A 163 1.65 -10.79 -11.32
N ALA A 164 1.58 -9.67 -12.04
CA ALA A 164 2.16 -8.40 -11.58
C ALA A 164 1.53 -7.91 -10.28
N HIS A 165 0.21 -8.08 -10.12
CA HIS A 165 -0.49 -7.70 -8.90
C HIS A 165 0.03 -8.46 -7.68
N PHE A 166 0.10 -9.80 -7.75
CA PHE A 166 0.57 -10.59 -6.63
C PHE A 166 2.08 -10.45 -6.38
N ALA A 167 2.87 -10.13 -7.41
CA ALA A 167 4.26 -9.72 -7.22
C ALA A 167 4.35 -8.42 -6.41
N ALA A 168 3.51 -7.41 -6.71
CA ALA A 168 3.45 -6.18 -5.94
C ALA A 168 2.97 -6.39 -4.50
N VAL A 169 2.01 -7.30 -4.27
CA VAL A 169 1.59 -7.70 -2.93
C VAL A 169 2.74 -8.37 -2.16
N GLY A 170 3.45 -9.32 -2.78
CA GLY A 170 4.57 -10.04 -2.16
C GLY A 170 5.80 -9.19 -1.86
N ALA A 171 5.97 -8.09 -2.61
CA ALA A 171 7.00 -7.10 -2.38
C ALA A 171 6.78 -6.24 -1.13
N LEU A 172 5.57 -6.20 -0.57
CA LEU A 172 5.29 -5.42 0.63
C LEU A 172 5.88 -6.09 1.87
N LYS A 173 6.63 -5.29 2.65
CA LYS A 173 7.25 -5.72 3.91
C LYS A 173 6.91 -4.71 5.02
N PRO A 174 6.28 -5.13 6.12
CA PRO A 174 6.13 -4.30 7.31
C PRO A 174 7.48 -3.84 7.87
N ILE A 175 7.51 -2.71 8.58
CA ILE A 175 8.72 -2.15 9.21
C ILE A 175 8.45 -1.90 10.69
N GLY A 176 9.42 -2.21 11.57
CA GLY A 176 9.36 -1.90 13.01
C GLY A 176 8.93 -3.10 13.87
N PRO A 177 8.47 -2.91 15.13
CA PRO A 177 7.92 -4.01 15.96
C PRO A 177 6.70 -4.69 15.32
N GLU A 178 6.18 -4.08 14.26
CA GLU A 178 5.16 -4.55 13.33
C GLU A 178 5.71 -5.58 12.31
N ALA A 179 7.01 -5.95 12.37
CA ALA A 179 7.65 -6.96 11.52
C ALA A 179 7.97 -8.27 12.26
N GLU A 180 7.81 -8.31 13.59
CA GLU A 180 8.14 -9.47 14.44
C GLU A 180 6.86 -10.27 14.81
N LEU A 181 6.28 -11.00 13.85
CA LEU A 181 5.37 -12.13 14.09
C LEU A 181 5.51 -13.19 13.00
#